data_AF-A0A6H2H364-F1
#
_entry.id   AF-A0A6H2H364-F1
#
_cell.length_a   1.000
_cell.length_b   1.000
_cell.length_c   1.000
_cell.angle_alpha   90.00
_cell.angle_beta   90.00
_cell.angle_gamma   90.00
#
_symmetry.space_group_name_H-M   'P 1'
#
loop_
_entity.id
_entity.type
_entity.pdbx_description
1 polymer ?
#
loop_
_entity_poly.entity_id
_entity_poly.type
_entity_poly.pdbx_seq_one_letter_code
_entity_poly.pdbx_strand_id
1 'polypeptide(L)' 'MLERLQDLRRKLYEAAEARGSLTDPEVLAISEEADGLIVELQQRQREQRMENRIQKGL' A
#
# COMPACT_ATOMS: atom_id res chain seq x y z
N MET A 1 -5.31 -6.61 4.88
CA MET A 1 -4.30 -5.72 4.24
C MET A 1 -4.86 -4.99 3.03
N LEU A 2 -5.55 -5.66 2.09
CA LEU A 2 -6.22 -4.96 0.97
C LEU A 2 -7.27 -3.95 1.44
N GLU A 3 -8.09 -4.29 2.44
CA GLU A 3 -9.05 -3.37 3.07
C GLU A 3 -8.34 -2.13 3.67
N ARG A 4 -7.22 -2.34 4.38
CA ARG A 4 -6.40 -1.25 4.92
C ARG A 4 -5.86 -0.33 3.82
N LEU A 5 -5.47 -0.88 2.67
CA LEU A 5 -5.02 -0.07 1.52
C LEU A 5 -6.18 0.73 0.92
N GLN A 6 -7.39 0.16 0.87
CA GLN A 6 -8.59 0.88 0.43
C GLN A 6 -8.96 2.02 1.38
N ASP A 7 -8.83 1.79 2.69
CA ASP A 7 -9.06 2.83 3.70
C ASP A 7 -8.02 3.95 3.60
N LEU A 8 -6.74 3.63 3.42
CA LEU A 8 -5.69 4.64 3.20
C LEU A 8 -5.93 5.43 1.93
N ARG A 9 -6.35 4.79 0.84
CA ARG A 9 -6.73 5.47 -0.40
C ARG A 9 -7.87 6.45 -0.18
N ARG A 10 -8.89 6.08 0.59
CA ARG A 10 -10.01 6.97 0.92
C ARG A 10 -9.52 8.18 1.72
N LYS A 11 -8.74 7.95 2.79
CA LYS A 11 -8.16 9.03 3.62
C LYS A 11 -7.27 9.98 2.81
N LEU A 12 -6.48 9.44 1.89
CA LEU A 12 -5.61 10.24 1.03
C LEU A 12 -6.43 11.16 0.13
N TYR A 13 -7.52 10.66 -0.44
CA TYR A 13 -8.44 11.46 -1.26
C TYR A 13 -9.07 12.59 -0.43
N GLU A 14 -9.62 12.25 0.74
CA GLU A 14 -10.23 13.21 1.66
C GLU A 14 -9.23 14.29 2.11
N ALA A 15 -8.00 13.89 2.46
CA ALA A 15 -6.95 14.82 2.88
C ALA A 15 -6.49 15.73 1.74
N ALA A 16 -6.28 15.19 0.54
CA ALA A 16 -5.87 15.97 -0.62
C ALA A 16 -6.95 16.97 -1.05
N GLU A 17 -8.22 16.57 -0.99
CA GLU A 17 -9.36 17.44 -1.28
C GLU A 17 -9.48 18.55 -0.22
N ALA A 18 -9.35 18.22 1.06
CA ALA A 18 -9.46 19.20 2.16
C ALA A 18 -8.29 20.19 2.21
N ARG A 19 -7.07 19.74 1.91
CA ARG A 19 -5.85 20.56 1.97
C ARG A 19 -5.58 21.32 0.66
N GLY A 20 -6.14 20.87 -0.46
CA GLY A 20 -5.94 21.47 -1.78
C GLY A 20 -4.52 21.33 -2.31
N SER A 21 -3.69 20.49 -1.68
CA SER A 21 -2.30 20.24 -2.08
C SER A 21 -1.91 18.79 -1.83
N LEU A 22 -1.23 18.19 -2.80
CA LEU A 22 -0.65 16.85 -2.69
C LEU A 22 0.66 16.83 -1.88
N THR A 23 1.25 17.99 -1.63
CA THR A 23 2.49 18.13 -0.85
C THR A 23 2.24 18.58 0.58
N ASP A 24 0.97 18.63 1.01
CA ASP A 24 0.64 18.89 2.40
C ASP A 24 1.22 17.78 3.30
N PRO A 25 1.82 18.10 4.46
CA PRO A 25 2.42 17.11 5.34
C PRO A 25 1.48 15.96 5.74
N GLU A 26 0.19 16.23 5.90
CA GLU A 26 -0.81 15.20 6.23
C GLU A 26 -1.03 14.23 5.05
N VAL A 27 -1.09 14.77 3.83
CA VAL A 27 -1.22 13.98 2.60
C VAL A 27 0.02 13.13 2.35
N LEU A 28 1.21 13.69 2.60
CA LEU A 28 2.47 12.96 2.51
C LEU A 28 2.52 11.80 3.51
N ALA A 29 2.17 12.03 4.78
CA ALA A 29 2.18 10.98 5.81
C ALA A 29 1.25 9.79 5.46
N ILE A 30 0.05 10.08 4.94
CA ILE A 30 -0.88 9.03 4.50
C ILE A 30 -0.33 8.29 3.27
N SER A 31 0.33 9.01 2.36
CA SER A 31 0.95 8.44 1.16
C SER A 31 2.08 7.47 1.52
N GLU A 32 2.96 7.87 2.46
CA GLU A 32 4.05 7.03 2.95
C GLU A 32 3.53 5.75 3.64
N GLU A 33 2.46 5.85 4.43
CA GLU A 33 1.82 4.67 5.04
C GLU A 33 1.26 3.72 3.97
N ALA A 34 0.61 4.26 2.93
CA ALA A 34 0.09 3.47 1.83
C ALA A 34 1.22 2.77 1.04
N ASP A 35 2.30 3.47 0.76
CA ASP A 35 3.47 2.94 0.05
C ASP A 35 4.13 1.81 0.84
N GLY A 36 4.31 1.96 2.16
CA GLY A 36 4.81 0.90 3.02
C GLY A 36 3.95 -0.36 2.95
N LEU A 37 2.63 -0.20 3.00
CA LEU A 37 1.69 -1.32 2.90
C LEU A 37 1.73 -2.00 1.52
N ILE A 38 1.93 -1.24 0.44
CA ILE A 38 2.10 -1.79 -0.91
C ILE A 38 3.36 -2.64 -0.98
N VAL A 39 4.48 -2.16 -0.45
CA VAL A 39 5.74 -2.91 -0.42
C VAL A 39 5.58 -4.21 0.36
N GLU A 40 4.95 -4.18 1.54
CA GLU A 40 4.67 -5.39 2.32
C GLU A 40 3.81 -6.40 1.56
N LEU A 41 2.74 -5.93 0.91
CA LEU A 41 1.86 -6.78 0.09
C LEU A 41 2.64 -7.43 -1.07
N GLN A 42 3.50 -6.66 -1.74
CA GLN A 42 4.32 -7.17 -2.84
C GLN A 42 5.34 -8.20 -2.37
N GLN A 43 5.97 -7.99 -1.21
CA GLN A 43 6.91 -8.95 -0.62
C GLN A 43 6.21 -10.28 -0.31
N ARG A 44 5.08 -10.25 0.40
CA ARG A 44 4.29 -11.45 0.70
C ARG A 44 3.85 -12.21 -0.55
N GLN A 45 3.44 -11.48 -1.60
CA GLN A 45 3.11 -12.13 -2.88
C GLN A 45 4.32 -12.78 -3.56
N ARG A 46 5.52 -12.17 -3.45
CA ARG A 46 6.75 -12.76 -4.00
C ARG A 46 7.13 -14.03 -3.25
N GLU A 47 7.07 -14.01 -1.92
CA GLU A 47 7.31 -15.17 -1.05
C GLU A 47 6.34 -16.31 -1.40
N GLN A 48 5.04 -16.03 -1.45
CA GLN A 48 4.04 -17.04 -1.80
C GLN A 48 4.28 -17.65 -3.19
N ARG A 49 4.66 -16.83 -4.19
CA ARG A 49 5.02 -17.32 -5.52
C ARG A 49 6.28 -18.19 -5.50
N MET A 50 7.26 -17.87 -4.66
CA MET A 50 8.49 -18.65 -4.51
C MET A 50 8.19 -20.00 -3.86
N GLU A 51 7.43 -20.03 -2.77
CA GLU A 51 6.97 -21.26 -2.12
C GLU A 51 6.21 -22.17 -3.11
N ASN A 52 5.32 -21.59 -3.91
CA ASN A 52 4.58 -22.32 -4.93
C ASN A 52 5.47 -22.90 -6.02
N ARG A 53 6.61 -22.27 -6.34
CA ARG A 53 7.59 -22.82 -7.31
C ARG A 53 8.37 -23.98 -6.71
N ILE A 54 8.82 -23.84 -5.46
CA ILE A 54 9.50 -24.90 -4.71
C ILE A 54 8.60 -26.14 -4.59
N GLN A 55 7.33 -25.95 -4.22
CA GLN A 55 6.34 -27.04 -4.13
C GLN A 55 6.08 -27.73 -5.47
N LYS A 56 6.22 -27.02 -6.59
CA LYS A 56 6.00 -27.57 -7.94
C LYS A 56 7.25 -28.21 -8.56
N GLY A 57 8.38 -28.27 -7.84
CA GLY A 57 9.62 -28.86 -8.34
C GLY A 57 10.20 -28.19 -9.58
N LEU A 58 9.96 -26.88 -9.73
CA LEU A 58 10.51 -26.02 -10.79
C LEU A 58 11.79 -25.31 -10.35
#